data_AF-A0A316EPW6-F1
#
_entry.id   AF-A0A316EPW6-F1
#
_cell.length_a   1.000
_cell.length_b   1.000
_cell.length_c   1.000
_cell.angle_alpha   90.00
_cell.angle_beta   90.00
_cell.angle_gamma   90.00
#
_symmetry.space_group_name_H-M   'P 1'
#
loop_
_entity.id
_entity.type
_entity.pdbx_description
1 polymer ?
#
loop_
_entity_poly.entity_id
_entity_poly.type
_entity_poly.pdbx_seq_one_letter_code
_entity_poly.pdbx_strand_id
1 'polypeptide(L)'
;DLIDNASPLPLGDFESYRTAIDIVSLGILLGDGDGLRRFVKLLDIDRGRDMLFEAIIETAVDDPSDNNEFLHVRPYEPLLDAFCTAETPAEEAAYMKTFLDSWYKSFETLPWHNGHLKVPADESYLPYYGYWAFEAAAVSVLFNIDDTPFRDHLLYPKDLADWARANHSTDHVTPGATSLANNYRCEAGHPCPTSGFWSTPAKNSSRQYFKQGTVMPAVASAYGATIWQWDRDQSDPSLS
;
A
#
# COMPACT_ATOMS: atom_id res chain seq x y z
N ASP A 1 -5.45 19.66 20.24
CA ASP A 1 -6.01 18.70 21.21
C ASP A 1 -6.06 17.33 20.54
N LEU A 2 -5.17 16.41 20.96
CA LEU A 2 -5.32 15.00 20.61
C LEU A 2 -6.49 14.49 21.44
N ILE A 3 -7.56 14.06 20.77
CA ILE A 3 -8.69 13.46 21.46
C ILE A 3 -8.21 12.09 21.95
N ASP A 4 -8.03 11.96 23.27
CA ASP A 4 -7.83 10.65 23.89
C ASP A 4 -8.98 9.74 23.46
N ASN A 5 -8.66 8.54 22.96
CA ASN A 5 -9.64 7.55 22.49
C ASN A 5 -10.38 7.87 21.17
N ALA A 6 -9.79 8.65 20.25
CA ALA A 6 -10.28 8.76 18.88
C ALA A 6 -9.32 8.10 17.87
N SER A 7 -9.89 7.46 16.85
CA SER A 7 -9.13 7.00 15.69
C SER A 7 -8.53 8.20 14.95
N PRO A 8 -7.24 8.15 14.54
CA PRO A 8 -6.64 9.20 13.72
C PRO A 8 -7.27 9.28 12.31
N LEU A 9 -7.93 8.21 11.85
CA LEU A 9 -8.68 8.13 10.61
C LEU A 9 -10.02 7.42 10.88
N PRO A 10 -11.04 8.14 11.38
CA PRO A 10 -12.32 7.53 11.72
C PRO A 10 -12.99 6.95 10.47
N LEU A 11 -13.23 5.64 10.45
CA LEU A 11 -13.73 4.94 9.25
C LEU A 11 -15.14 5.38 8.82
N GLY A 12 -15.91 6.03 9.71
CA GLY A 12 -17.22 6.60 9.35
C GLY A 12 -17.14 7.89 8.52
N ASP A 13 -15.99 8.59 8.51
CA ASP A 13 -15.76 9.76 7.68
C ASP A 13 -15.24 9.34 6.30
N PHE A 14 -15.80 9.91 5.22
CA PHE A 14 -15.55 9.43 3.85
C PHE A 14 -14.11 9.69 3.38
N GLU A 15 -13.53 10.85 3.71
CA GLU A 15 -12.14 11.18 3.35
C GLU A 15 -11.15 10.31 4.13
N SER A 16 -11.41 10.15 5.43
CA SER A 16 -10.61 9.30 6.32
C SER A 16 -10.66 7.83 5.90
N TYR A 17 -11.86 7.32 5.56
CA TYR A 17 -12.06 5.96 5.07
C TYR A 17 -11.31 5.70 3.78
N ARG A 18 -11.45 6.60 2.78
CA ARG A 18 -10.70 6.49 1.52
C ARG A 18 -9.20 6.46 1.77
N THR A 19 -8.71 7.29 2.69
CA THR A 19 -7.28 7.31 3.07
C THR A 19 -6.86 6.00 3.73
N ALA A 20 -7.69 5.45 4.60
CA ALA A 20 -7.43 4.16 5.24
C ALA A 20 -7.39 3.02 4.20
N ILE A 21 -8.35 2.97 3.28
CA ILE A 21 -8.44 2.00 2.18
C ILE A 21 -7.20 2.08 1.27
N ASP A 22 -6.75 3.28 0.90
CA ASP A 22 -5.50 3.48 0.15
C ASP A 22 -4.30 2.85 0.87
N ILE A 23 -4.15 3.15 2.17
CA ILE A 23 -2.99 2.71 2.95
C ILE A 23 -2.99 1.18 3.11
N VAL A 24 -4.13 0.58 3.43
CA VAL A 24 -4.19 -0.89 3.56
C VAL A 24 -3.98 -1.58 2.22
N SER A 25 -4.55 -1.05 1.13
CA SER A 25 -4.37 -1.57 -0.22
C SER A 25 -2.92 -1.51 -0.67
N LEU A 26 -2.23 -0.39 -0.38
CA LEU A 26 -0.79 -0.26 -0.65
C LEU A 26 0.05 -1.21 0.21
N GLY A 27 -0.31 -1.41 1.49
CA GLY A 27 0.34 -2.38 2.37
C GLY A 27 0.29 -3.80 1.79
N ILE A 28 -0.87 -4.20 1.26
CA ILE A 28 -1.08 -5.46 0.55
C ILE A 28 -0.25 -5.52 -0.73
N LEU A 29 -0.41 -4.54 -1.63
CA LEU A 29 0.25 -4.55 -2.94
C LEU A 29 1.77 -4.54 -2.84
N LEU A 30 2.32 -3.81 -1.86
CA LEU A 30 3.76 -3.70 -1.62
C LEU A 30 4.33 -4.84 -0.78
N GLY A 31 3.49 -5.73 -0.25
CA GLY A 31 3.90 -6.81 0.65
C GLY A 31 4.50 -6.31 1.97
N ASP A 32 4.09 -5.13 2.43
CA ASP A 32 4.57 -4.54 3.69
C ASP A 32 3.68 -4.92 4.88
N GLY A 33 3.71 -6.19 5.28
CA GLY A 33 2.92 -6.69 6.40
C GLY A 33 3.19 -5.96 7.73
N ASP A 34 4.44 -5.55 7.97
CA ASP A 34 4.83 -4.87 9.21
C ASP A 34 4.29 -3.43 9.27
N GLY A 35 4.34 -2.69 8.15
CA GLY A 35 3.70 -1.39 8.03
C GLY A 35 2.18 -1.50 8.14
N LEU A 36 1.59 -2.44 7.41
CA LEU A 36 0.14 -2.70 7.40
C LEU A 36 -0.40 -2.98 8.81
N ARG A 37 0.17 -3.94 9.54
CA ARG A 37 -0.27 -4.26 10.91
C ARG A 37 -0.13 -3.09 11.87
N ARG A 38 0.95 -2.31 11.76
CA ARG A 38 1.13 -1.10 12.58
C ARG A 38 0.05 -0.07 12.30
N PHE A 39 -0.32 0.11 11.03
CA PHE A 39 -1.41 1.00 10.64
C PHE A 39 -2.76 0.51 11.15
N VAL A 40 -3.09 -0.77 10.96
CA VAL A 40 -4.32 -1.38 11.46
C VAL A 40 -4.46 -1.19 12.98
N LYS A 41 -3.37 -1.37 13.73
CA LYS A 41 -3.34 -1.15 15.18
C LYS A 41 -3.63 0.31 15.59
N LEU A 42 -3.34 1.29 14.73
CA LEU A 42 -3.73 2.69 14.99
C LEU A 42 -5.24 2.91 14.86
N LEU A 43 -5.91 2.05 14.10
CA LEU A 43 -7.35 2.11 13.83
C LEU A 43 -8.14 1.08 14.67
N ASP A 44 -7.54 0.53 15.73
CA ASP A 44 -8.10 -0.58 16.51
C ASP A 44 -9.55 -0.32 17.00
N ILE A 45 -9.84 0.92 17.39
CA ILE A 45 -11.16 1.35 17.84
C ILE A 45 -12.26 1.30 16.75
N ASP A 46 -11.86 1.28 15.48
CA ASP A 46 -12.77 1.18 14.33
C ASP A 46 -12.75 -0.20 13.66
N ARG A 47 -12.01 -1.18 14.21
CA ARG A 47 -12.04 -2.58 13.72
C ARG A 47 -13.44 -3.17 13.80
N GLY A 48 -13.77 -4.04 12.84
CA GLY A 48 -15.04 -4.75 12.77
C GLY A 48 -16.24 -3.88 12.41
N ARG A 49 -16.01 -2.69 11.82
CA ARG A 49 -17.07 -1.74 11.46
C ARG A 49 -17.31 -1.57 9.97
N ASP A 50 -16.40 -2.04 9.12
CA ASP A 50 -16.61 -2.05 7.67
C ASP A 50 -16.10 -3.34 6.99
N MET A 51 -16.94 -3.94 6.15
CA MET A 51 -16.70 -5.21 5.48
C MET A 51 -15.52 -5.15 4.50
N LEU A 52 -15.41 -4.09 3.68
CA LEU A 52 -14.31 -3.98 2.71
C LEU A 52 -12.98 -3.79 3.42
N PHE A 53 -12.95 -2.94 4.46
CA PHE A 53 -11.74 -2.71 5.25
C PHE A 53 -11.25 -4.02 5.88
N GLU A 54 -12.13 -4.77 6.55
CA GLU A 54 -11.78 -6.06 7.17
C GLU A 54 -11.36 -7.10 6.12
N ALA A 55 -12.05 -7.19 4.98
CA ALA A 55 -11.70 -8.12 3.91
C ALA A 55 -10.29 -7.89 3.33
N ILE A 56 -9.85 -6.63 3.21
CA ILE A 56 -8.50 -6.31 2.70
C ILE A 56 -7.42 -6.73 3.70
N ILE A 57 -7.66 -6.57 5.00
CA ILE A 57 -6.65 -6.80 6.04
C ILE A 57 -6.68 -8.20 6.64
N GLU A 58 -7.71 -9.00 6.35
CA GLU A 58 -7.99 -10.29 6.99
C GLU A 58 -6.76 -11.20 7.06
N THR A 59 -6.02 -11.31 5.95
CA THR A 59 -4.84 -12.18 5.85
C THR A 59 -3.61 -11.64 6.58
N ALA A 60 -3.60 -10.35 6.93
CA ALA A 60 -2.44 -9.65 7.49
C ALA A 60 -2.46 -9.52 9.01
N VAL A 61 -3.60 -9.80 9.65
CA VAL A 61 -3.84 -9.62 11.09
C VAL A 61 -4.02 -10.96 11.82
N ASP A 62 -3.71 -10.98 13.12
CA ASP A 62 -3.90 -12.17 13.97
C ASP A 62 -5.35 -12.32 14.50
N ASP A 63 -6.16 -11.26 14.33
CA ASP A 63 -7.51 -11.12 14.85
C ASP A 63 -8.50 -10.70 13.74
N PRO A 64 -8.76 -11.56 12.74
CA PRO A 64 -9.74 -11.26 11.71
C PRO A 64 -11.14 -11.07 12.33
N SER A 65 -11.88 -10.08 11.84
CA SER A 65 -13.23 -9.78 12.29
C SER A 65 -14.23 -10.11 11.19
N ASP A 66 -15.17 -11.01 11.47
CA ASP A 66 -16.29 -11.27 10.57
C ASP A 66 -17.29 -10.12 10.69
N ASN A 67 -17.41 -9.32 9.63
CA ASN A 67 -18.25 -8.13 9.63
C ASN A 67 -19.07 -8.02 8.33
N ASN A 68 -20.35 -7.75 8.50
CA ASN A 68 -21.32 -7.54 7.43
C ASN A 68 -21.82 -6.09 7.35
N GLU A 69 -21.30 -5.18 8.18
CA GLU A 69 -21.59 -3.75 8.10
C GLU A 69 -20.83 -3.10 6.96
N PHE A 70 -21.49 -2.17 6.28
CA PHE A 70 -20.92 -1.48 5.13
C PHE A 70 -21.14 0.03 5.28
N LEU A 71 -20.07 0.76 5.59
CA LEU A 71 -20.15 2.18 5.95
C LEU A 71 -20.39 3.06 4.72
N HIS A 72 -19.65 2.82 3.64
CA HIS A 72 -19.62 3.68 2.46
C HIS A 72 -20.12 2.93 1.22
N VAL A 73 -21.43 2.68 1.19
CA VAL A 73 -22.09 1.93 0.09
C VAL A 73 -21.67 2.45 -1.29
N ARG A 74 -21.66 3.77 -1.45
CA ARG A 74 -21.08 4.42 -2.64
C ARG A 74 -19.73 5.03 -2.25
N PRO A 75 -18.65 4.78 -3.01
CA PRO A 75 -18.59 4.04 -4.29
C PRO A 75 -18.38 2.53 -4.20
N TYR A 76 -18.20 1.95 -3.01
CA TYR A 76 -17.53 0.66 -2.90
C TYR A 76 -18.41 -0.57 -3.14
N GLU A 77 -19.73 -0.42 -3.32
CA GLU A 77 -20.66 -1.54 -3.52
C GLU A 77 -20.26 -2.44 -4.70
N PRO A 78 -19.97 -1.91 -5.92
CA PRO A 78 -19.53 -2.78 -7.01
C PRO A 78 -18.16 -3.40 -6.76
N LEU A 79 -17.31 -2.82 -5.91
CA LEU A 79 -16.03 -3.45 -5.55
C LEU A 79 -16.26 -4.68 -4.67
N LEU A 80 -17.16 -4.58 -3.68
CA LEU A 80 -17.56 -5.70 -2.82
C LEU A 80 -18.26 -6.81 -3.61
N ASP A 81 -19.21 -6.44 -4.47
CA ASP A 81 -19.94 -7.41 -5.28
C ASP A 81 -19.01 -8.28 -6.12
N ALA A 82 -17.90 -7.72 -6.59
CA ALA A 82 -16.95 -8.46 -7.40
C ALA A 82 -16.24 -9.62 -6.68
N PHE A 83 -16.16 -9.64 -5.35
CA PHE A 83 -15.54 -10.75 -4.61
C PHE A 83 -16.47 -11.43 -3.61
N CYS A 84 -17.58 -10.78 -3.21
CA CYS A 84 -18.57 -11.33 -2.29
C CYS A 84 -19.79 -11.94 -2.99
N THR A 85 -20.20 -11.39 -4.14
CA THR A 85 -21.49 -11.68 -4.77
C THR A 85 -21.35 -12.38 -6.13
N ALA A 86 -20.32 -12.04 -6.90
CA ALA A 86 -20.09 -12.59 -8.22
C ALA A 86 -19.96 -14.12 -8.18
N GLU A 87 -20.66 -14.82 -9.07
CA GLU A 87 -20.62 -16.29 -9.17
C GLU A 87 -19.72 -16.75 -10.33
N THR A 88 -19.33 -15.81 -11.21
CA THR A 88 -18.52 -16.10 -12.40
C THR A 88 -17.44 -15.04 -12.62
N PRO A 89 -16.29 -15.39 -13.23
CA PRO A 89 -15.23 -14.42 -13.57
C PRO A 89 -15.72 -13.25 -14.45
N ALA A 90 -16.75 -13.49 -15.27
CA ALA A 90 -17.35 -12.45 -16.09
C ALA A 90 -18.12 -11.42 -15.25
N GLU A 91 -18.79 -11.86 -14.19
CA GLU A 91 -19.46 -10.98 -13.23
C GLU A 91 -18.44 -10.22 -12.38
N GLU A 92 -17.39 -10.89 -11.86
CA GLU A 92 -16.29 -10.25 -11.13
C GLU A 92 -15.73 -9.06 -11.94
N ALA A 93 -15.38 -9.31 -13.20
CA ALA A 93 -14.86 -8.30 -14.10
C ALA A 93 -15.88 -7.17 -14.42
N ALA A 94 -17.17 -7.50 -14.54
CA ALA A 94 -18.22 -6.51 -14.80
C ALA A 94 -18.42 -5.57 -13.61
N TYR A 95 -18.42 -6.11 -12.39
CA TYR A 95 -18.49 -5.34 -11.15
C TYR A 95 -17.25 -4.46 -10.97
N MET A 96 -16.06 -5.01 -11.23
CA MET A 96 -14.80 -4.28 -11.14
C MET A 96 -14.74 -3.12 -12.14
N LYS A 97 -15.21 -3.33 -13.36
CA LYS A 97 -15.34 -2.27 -14.36
C LYS A 97 -16.34 -1.20 -13.93
N THR A 98 -17.48 -1.60 -13.37
CA THR A 98 -18.49 -0.67 -12.84
C THR A 98 -17.92 0.23 -11.74
N PHE A 99 -17.14 -0.36 -10.82
CA PHE A 99 -16.41 0.37 -9.80
C PHE A 99 -15.45 1.39 -10.43
N LEU A 100 -14.56 0.92 -11.33
CA LEU A 100 -13.55 1.75 -11.98
C LEU A 100 -14.13 2.90 -12.81
N ASP A 101 -15.19 2.65 -13.58
CA ASP A 101 -15.87 3.65 -14.42
C ASP A 101 -16.50 4.78 -13.57
N SER A 102 -16.93 4.46 -12.34
CA SER A 102 -17.57 5.41 -11.42
C SER A 102 -16.60 6.04 -10.40
N TRP A 103 -15.40 5.49 -10.25
CA TRP A 103 -14.42 5.84 -9.21
C TRP A 103 -14.17 7.34 -9.14
N TYR A 104 -13.70 7.96 -10.24
CA TYR A 104 -13.30 9.36 -10.24
C TYR A 104 -14.44 10.31 -9.85
N LYS A 105 -15.63 10.08 -10.41
CA LYS A 105 -16.82 10.89 -10.16
C LYS A 105 -17.32 10.73 -8.72
N SER A 106 -17.21 9.54 -8.15
CA SER A 106 -17.70 9.26 -6.80
C SER A 106 -16.94 10.00 -5.70
N PHE A 107 -15.75 10.49 -6.00
CA PHE A 107 -14.93 11.28 -5.09
C PHE A 107 -14.96 12.78 -5.40
N GLU A 108 -15.94 13.28 -6.17
CA GLU A 108 -16.01 14.69 -6.60
C GLU A 108 -16.05 15.71 -5.45
N THR A 109 -16.51 15.27 -4.28
CA THR A 109 -16.62 16.08 -3.06
C THR A 109 -15.30 16.19 -2.29
N LEU A 110 -14.29 15.36 -2.59
CA LEU A 110 -13.03 15.33 -1.86
C LEU A 110 -12.07 16.44 -2.33
N PRO A 111 -11.23 17.02 -1.44
CA PRO A 111 -10.42 18.19 -1.77
C PRO A 111 -9.43 17.99 -2.92
N TRP A 112 -8.95 16.76 -3.09
CA TRP A 112 -8.00 16.36 -4.14
C TRP A 112 -8.64 16.20 -5.51
N HIS A 113 -9.98 16.07 -5.61
CA HIS A 113 -10.66 15.97 -6.89
C HIS A 113 -10.40 17.24 -7.73
N ASN A 114 -10.12 17.04 -9.02
CA ASN A 114 -9.59 18.08 -9.91
C ASN A 114 -8.32 18.77 -9.39
N GLY A 115 -7.55 18.12 -8.51
CA GLY A 115 -6.30 18.66 -7.97
C GLY A 115 -5.28 18.99 -9.07
N HIS A 116 -5.29 18.22 -10.18
CA HIS A 116 -4.46 18.49 -11.36
C HIS A 116 -4.79 19.81 -12.08
N LEU A 117 -5.96 20.41 -11.83
CA LEU A 117 -6.34 21.74 -12.35
C LEU A 117 -5.93 22.87 -11.41
N LYS A 118 -5.53 22.56 -10.18
CA LYS A 118 -5.18 23.52 -9.14
C LYS A 118 -3.66 23.66 -9.10
N VAL A 119 -3.11 24.62 -9.86
CA VAL A 119 -1.71 25.04 -9.73
C VAL A 119 -1.67 26.31 -8.89
N PRO A 120 -1.19 26.26 -7.63
CA PRO A 120 -1.04 27.46 -6.82
C PRO A 120 -0.09 28.46 -7.50
N ALA A 121 -0.45 29.74 -7.48
CA ALA A 121 0.35 30.81 -8.09
C ALA A 121 1.71 31.02 -7.40
N ASP A 122 1.87 30.49 -6.18
CA ASP A 122 3.07 30.55 -5.36
C ASP A 122 3.91 29.25 -5.42
N GLU A 123 3.60 28.33 -6.35
CA GLU A 123 4.24 27.01 -6.47
C GLU A 123 4.15 26.17 -5.18
N SER A 124 3.23 26.50 -4.27
CA SER A 124 2.99 25.70 -3.07
C SER A 124 2.40 24.32 -3.40
N TYR A 125 2.33 23.46 -2.38
CA TYR A 125 1.89 22.07 -2.45
C TYR A 125 0.73 21.82 -3.43
N LEU A 126 0.97 20.94 -4.41
CA LEU A 126 -0.05 20.45 -5.33
C LEU A 126 -0.81 19.30 -4.64
N PRO A 127 -2.15 19.39 -4.50
CA PRO A 127 -2.95 18.31 -3.90
C PRO A 127 -3.14 17.10 -4.84
N TYR A 128 -2.33 16.98 -5.89
CA TYR A 128 -2.41 15.93 -6.90
C TYR A 128 -1.19 15.01 -6.83
N TYR A 129 -1.45 13.75 -6.52
CA TYR A 129 -0.47 12.66 -6.46
C TYR A 129 -0.83 11.50 -7.41
N GLY A 130 -1.69 11.78 -8.40
CA GLY A 130 -2.25 10.77 -9.31
C GLY A 130 -3.67 10.36 -8.95
N TYR A 131 -4.28 9.56 -9.82
CA TYR A 131 -5.60 8.96 -9.61
C TYR A 131 -5.48 7.45 -9.77
N TRP A 132 -5.48 6.75 -8.63
CA TRP A 132 -5.18 5.33 -8.57
C TRP A 132 -6.23 4.66 -7.69
N ALA A 133 -6.96 3.72 -8.27
CA ALA A 133 -7.85 2.83 -7.54
C ALA A 133 -7.03 1.67 -6.96
N PHE A 134 -6.23 1.94 -5.91
CA PHE A 134 -5.37 0.95 -5.27
C PHE A 134 -6.18 -0.23 -4.71
N GLU A 135 -7.37 0.03 -4.21
CA GLU A 135 -8.32 -0.95 -3.68
C GLU A 135 -8.77 -1.95 -4.75
N ALA A 136 -8.98 -1.50 -6.00
CA ALA A 136 -9.31 -2.41 -7.10
C ALA A 136 -8.16 -3.38 -7.39
N ALA A 137 -6.91 -2.90 -7.37
CA ALA A 137 -5.74 -3.74 -7.56
C ALA A 137 -5.49 -4.68 -6.38
N ALA A 138 -5.63 -4.19 -5.15
CA ALA A 138 -5.47 -5.02 -3.95
C ALA A 138 -6.51 -6.15 -3.91
N VAL A 139 -7.79 -5.86 -4.16
CA VAL A 139 -8.86 -6.86 -4.28
C VAL A 139 -8.56 -7.85 -5.42
N SER A 140 -8.11 -7.37 -6.58
CA SER A 140 -7.75 -8.25 -7.69
C SER A 140 -6.61 -9.24 -7.34
N VAL A 141 -5.65 -8.79 -6.54
CA VAL A 141 -4.50 -9.62 -6.09
C VAL A 141 -4.92 -10.58 -4.98
N LEU A 142 -5.66 -10.10 -3.96
CA LEU A 142 -6.11 -10.91 -2.82
C LEU A 142 -7.06 -12.04 -3.23
N PHE A 143 -8.06 -11.71 -4.05
CA PHE A 143 -9.13 -12.63 -4.44
C PHE A 143 -8.85 -13.32 -5.79
N ASN A 144 -7.66 -13.09 -6.36
CA ASN A 144 -7.23 -13.68 -7.63
C ASN A 144 -8.23 -13.43 -8.79
N ILE A 145 -8.80 -12.23 -8.85
CA ILE A 145 -9.69 -11.80 -9.95
C ILE A 145 -8.84 -11.60 -11.21
N ASP A 146 -9.30 -12.16 -12.33
CA ASP A 146 -8.70 -11.92 -13.65
C ASP A 146 -8.95 -10.48 -14.08
N ASP A 147 -7.87 -9.69 -14.09
CA ASP A 147 -7.93 -8.28 -14.43
C ASP A 147 -7.82 -7.99 -15.92
N THR A 148 -7.54 -9.00 -16.76
CA THR A 148 -7.41 -8.86 -18.22
C THR A 148 -8.54 -8.03 -18.85
N PRO A 149 -9.83 -8.19 -18.46
CA PRO A 149 -10.94 -7.45 -19.09
C PRO A 149 -10.98 -5.95 -18.77
N PHE A 150 -10.34 -5.50 -17.69
CA PHE A 150 -10.36 -4.12 -17.22
C PHE A 150 -8.96 -3.51 -17.02
N ARG A 151 -7.91 -4.25 -17.36
CA ARG A 151 -6.52 -3.89 -17.12
C ARG A 151 -6.11 -2.56 -17.72
N ASP A 152 -6.69 -2.19 -18.86
CA ASP A 152 -6.38 -0.94 -19.56
C ASP A 152 -7.20 0.27 -19.07
N HIS A 153 -8.03 0.10 -18.03
CA HIS A 153 -8.73 1.21 -17.42
C HIS A 153 -7.73 2.21 -16.80
N LEU A 154 -7.88 3.50 -17.11
CA LEU A 154 -6.90 4.56 -16.75
C LEU A 154 -6.57 4.61 -15.26
N LEU A 155 -7.55 4.31 -14.40
CA LEU A 155 -7.44 4.39 -12.94
C LEU A 155 -6.91 3.10 -12.30
N TYR A 156 -6.83 1.99 -13.04
CA TYR A 156 -6.39 0.71 -12.52
C TYR A 156 -4.85 0.64 -12.55
N PRO A 157 -4.17 0.51 -11.40
CA PRO A 157 -2.71 0.51 -11.34
C PRO A 157 -2.12 -0.86 -11.74
N LYS A 158 -2.28 -1.25 -13.02
CA LYS A 158 -1.93 -2.59 -13.53
C LYS A 158 -0.48 -3.00 -13.27
N ASP A 159 0.47 -2.08 -13.40
CA ASP A 159 1.89 -2.39 -13.18
C ASP A 159 2.17 -2.72 -11.71
N LEU A 160 1.44 -2.09 -10.78
CA LEU A 160 1.54 -2.40 -9.35
C LEU A 160 0.89 -3.74 -9.03
N ALA A 161 -0.24 -4.07 -9.67
CA ALA A 161 -0.86 -5.40 -9.55
C ALA A 161 0.06 -6.51 -10.10
N ASP A 162 0.71 -6.29 -11.25
CA ASP A 162 1.72 -7.21 -11.80
C ASP A 162 2.89 -7.39 -10.87
N TRP A 163 3.43 -6.28 -10.36
CA TRP A 163 4.54 -6.33 -9.42
C TRP A 163 4.15 -7.13 -8.16
N ALA A 164 2.95 -6.90 -7.62
CA ALA A 164 2.47 -7.59 -6.43
C ALA A 164 2.35 -9.11 -6.66
N ARG A 165 1.78 -9.53 -7.80
CA ARG A 165 1.69 -10.95 -8.17
C ARG A 165 3.07 -11.57 -8.39
N ALA A 166 3.98 -10.87 -9.09
CA ALA A 166 5.33 -11.34 -9.37
C ALA A 166 6.22 -11.47 -8.13
N ASN A 167 5.96 -10.68 -7.09
CA ASN A 167 6.70 -10.70 -5.83
C ASN A 167 5.95 -11.44 -4.70
N HIS A 168 4.85 -12.12 -5.02
CA HIS A 168 4.03 -12.85 -4.04
C HIS A 168 3.65 -12.00 -2.82
N SER A 169 3.29 -10.72 -3.01
CA SER A 169 3.10 -9.76 -1.92
C SER A 169 2.18 -10.25 -0.81
N THR A 170 1.14 -11.02 -1.14
CA THR A 170 0.20 -11.62 -0.18
C THR A 170 0.85 -12.59 0.80
N ASP A 171 1.90 -13.30 0.38
CA ASP A 171 2.64 -14.22 1.26
C ASP A 171 3.44 -13.44 2.31
N HIS A 172 3.84 -12.21 1.97
CA HIS A 172 4.66 -11.32 2.80
C HIS A 172 3.86 -10.47 3.79
N VAL A 173 2.53 -10.43 3.68
CA VAL A 173 1.69 -9.69 4.64
C VAL A 173 1.20 -10.54 5.80
N THR A 174 1.25 -11.87 5.69
CA THR A 174 0.80 -12.77 6.77
C THR A 174 1.60 -12.55 8.08
N PRO A 175 0.98 -12.73 9.26
CA PRO A 175 1.70 -12.64 10.53
C PRO A 175 2.90 -13.59 10.58
N GLY A 176 4.07 -13.04 10.95
CA GLY A 176 5.33 -13.78 11.02
C GLY A 176 6.09 -13.92 9.69
N ALA A 177 5.50 -13.53 8.56
CA ALA A 177 6.22 -13.44 7.29
C ALA A 177 7.20 -12.24 7.27
N THR A 178 8.27 -12.36 6.49
CA THR A 178 9.21 -11.25 6.29
C THR A 178 8.60 -10.26 5.29
N SER A 179 8.31 -9.04 5.73
CA SER A 179 7.83 -7.95 4.87
C SER A 179 8.81 -7.68 3.71
N LEU A 180 8.27 -7.47 2.50
CA LEU A 180 9.08 -7.09 1.32
C LEU A 180 9.79 -5.74 1.53
N ALA A 181 9.24 -4.84 2.36
CA ALA A 181 9.89 -3.57 2.66
C ALA A 181 11.25 -3.77 3.35
N ASN A 182 11.40 -4.85 4.13
CA ASN A 182 12.66 -5.20 4.79
C ASN A 182 13.74 -5.64 3.79
N ASN A 183 13.39 -6.04 2.56
CA ASN A 183 14.38 -6.35 1.52
C ASN A 183 15.10 -5.11 0.99
N TYR A 184 14.50 -3.92 1.16
CA TYR A 184 15.01 -2.68 0.59
C TYR A 184 15.60 -1.72 1.65
N ARG A 185 15.45 -2.03 2.93
CA ARG A 185 15.91 -1.21 4.06
C ARG A 185 16.48 -2.08 5.18
N CYS A 186 17.66 -1.72 5.69
CA CYS A 186 18.28 -2.41 6.81
C CYS A 186 18.96 -1.41 7.76
N GLU A 187 18.70 -1.50 9.06
CA GLU A 187 19.36 -0.65 10.06
C GLU A 187 20.75 -1.17 10.39
N ALA A 188 21.69 -0.28 10.69
CA ALA A 188 22.99 -0.68 11.21
C ALA A 188 22.85 -1.57 12.46
N GLY A 189 23.74 -2.54 12.59
CA GLY A 189 23.70 -3.56 13.63
C GLY A 189 22.81 -4.77 13.29
N HIS A 190 21.95 -4.69 12.28
CA HIS A 190 21.16 -5.83 11.81
C HIS A 190 21.86 -6.57 10.66
N PRO A 191 21.62 -7.88 10.49
CA PRO A 191 22.14 -8.64 9.36
C PRO A 191 21.51 -8.16 8.04
N CYS A 192 22.33 -8.04 7.01
CA CYS A 192 21.91 -7.69 5.66
C CYS A 192 20.88 -8.71 5.13
N PRO A 193 19.69 -8.26 4.68
CA PRO A 193 18.59 -9.16 4.31
C PRO A 193 18.86 -9.88 2.98
N THR A 194 19.51 -9.20 2.03
CA THR A 194 19.79 -9.72 0.68
C THR A 194 21.16 -9.24 0.20
N SER A 195 21.93 -10.15 -0.41
CA SER A 195 23.25 -9.82 -0.96
C SER A 195 23.12 -8.83 -2.13
N GLY A 196 23.88 -7.75 -2.13
CA GLY A 196 23.85 -6.74 -3.18
C GLY A 196 24.52 -5.43 -2.77
N PHE A 197 24.40 -4.41 -3.61
CA PHE A 197 24.83 -3.05 -3.32
C PHE A 197 23.79 -2.32 -2.49
N TRP A 198 24.26 -1.67 -1.42
CA TRP A 198 23.46 -0.83 -0.54
C TRP A 198 24.15 0.51 -0.35
N SER A 199 23.39 1.56 -0.10
CA SER A 199 23.90 2.88 0.24
C SER A 199 23.20 3.45 1.46
N THR A 200 23.79 4.47 2.08
CA THR A 200 23.17 5.21 3.18
C THR A 200 23.36 6.72 2.99
N PRO A 201 22.30 7.54 3.18
CA PRO A 201 22.44 8.99 3.11
C PRO A 201 23.30 9.57 4.24
N ALA A 202 23.58 8.78 5.29
CA ALA A 202 24.41 9.16 6.43
C ALA A 202 25.88 9.45 6.05
N LYS A 203 26.33 9.02 4.86
CA LYS A 203 27.71 9.23 4.37
C LYS A 203 27.73 9.36 2.86
N ASN A 204 28.45 10.37 2.36
CA ASN A 204 28.72 10.52 0.93
C ASN A 204 29.49 9.33 0.37
N SER A 205 29.14 8.90 -0.85
CA SER A 205 29.77 7.75 -1.52
C SER A 205 29.79 6.49 -0.65
N SER A 206 28.68 6.22 0.05
CA SER A 206 28.52 5.09 0.95
C SER A 206 28.21 3.76 0.26
N ARG A 207 27.92 3.78 -1.05
CA ARG A 207 27.57 2.59 -1.83
C ARG A 207 28.61 1.49 -1.65
N GLN A 208 28.17 0.35 -1.16
CA GLN A 208 29.03 -0.82 -0.97
C GLN A 208 28.24 -2.13 -1.09
N TYR A 209 28.94 -3.19 -1.49
CA TYR A 209 28.36 -4.51 -1.59
C TYR A 209 28.35 -5.21 -0.22
N PHE A 210 27.21 -5.76 0.17
CA PHE A 210 27.06 -6.61 1.34
C PHE A 210 26.62 -8.00 0.93
N LYS A 211 27.12 -9.02 1.64
CA LYS A 211 26.58 -10.38 1.56
C LYS A 211 25.45 -10.52 2.57
N GLN A 212 24.40 -11.26 2.21
CA GLN A 212 23.31 -11.63 3.12
C GLN A 212 23.87 -12.19 4.42
N GLY A 213 23.28 -11.79 5.55
CA GLY A 213 23.71 -12.14 6.90
C GLY A 213 24.86 -11.28 7.45
N THR A 214 25.55 -10.49 6.61
CA THR A 214 26.60 -9.57 7.09
C THR A 214 25.98 -8.46 7.92
N VAL A 215 26.49 -8.20 9.12
CA VAL A 215 26.00 -7.11 9.97
C VAL A 215 26.28 -5.76 9.30
N MET A 216 25.22 -4.97 9.11
CA MET A 216 25.31 -3.65 8.50
C MET A 216 26.07 -2.68 9.43
N PRO A 217 27.09 -1.95 8.95
CA PRO A 217 27.91 -1.10 9.79
C PRO A 217 27.19 0.20 10.15
N ALA A 218 27.42 0.68 11.37
CA ALA A 218 27.04 2.03 11.77
C ALA A 218 28.03 3.04 11.17
N VAL A 219 27.51 4.15 10.66
CA VAL A 219 28.32 5.24 10.11
C VAL A 219 28.00 6.50 10.91
N ALA A 220 29.04 7.13 11.47
CA ALA A 220 28.89 8.35 12.24
C ALA A 220 28.29 9.46 11.35
N SER A 221 27.09 9.93 11.71
CA SER A 221 26.40 11.03 11.03
C SER A 221 25.87 12.01 12.05
N ALA A 222 25.68 13.27 11.64
CA ALA A 222 25.06 14.30 12.48
C ALA A 222 23.53 14.12 12.65
N TYR A 223 22.91 13.17 11.93
CA TYR A 223 21.46 13.10 11.74
C TYR A 223 20.78 11.86 12.34
N GLY A 224 21.46 11.08 13.18
CA GLY A 224 20.87 9.94 13.90
C GLY A 224 21.28 8.57 13.35
N ALA A 225 20.41 7.57 13.53
CA ALA A 225 20.68 6.15 13.23
C ALA A 225 21.02 5.91 11.75
N THR A 226 22.00 5.03 11.48
CA THR A 226 22.39 4.66 10.12
C THR A 226 21.42 3.65 9.54
N ILE A 227 20.74 4.03 8.46
CA ILE A 227 19.85 3.16 7.70
C ILE A 227 20.47 2.94 6.32
N TRP A 228 20.69 1.67 5.99
CA TRP A 228 21.11 1.22 4.67
C TRP A 228 19.88 0.98 3.80
N GLN A 229 19.95 1.40 2.54
CA GLN A 229 18.92 1.25 1.53
C GLN A 229 19.49 0.47 0.35
N TRP A 230 18.69 -0.43 -0.21
CA TRP A 230 19.07 -1.18 -1.40
C TRP A 230 19.33 -0.21 -2.55
N ASP A 231 20.49 -0.33 -3.19
CA ASP A 231 20.83 0.50 -4.34
C ASP A 231 20.06 0.02 -5.57
N ARG A 232 19.41 0.92 -6.32
CA ARG A 232 18.70 0.51 -7.55
C ARG A 232 19.68 0.07 -8.63
N ASP A 233 20.88 0.64 -8.61
CA ASP A 233 21.98 0.19 -9.45
C ASP A 233 22.73 -0.93 -8.72
N GLN A 234 22.71 -2.13 -9.29
CA GLN A 234 23.41 -3.30 -8.77
C GLN A 234 24.67 -3.64 -9.58
N SER A 235 25.08 -2.77 -10.52
CA SER A 235 26.29 -2.97 -11.32
C SER A 235 27.57 -2.67 -10.53
N ASP A 236 28.68 -3.30 -10.90
CA ASP A 236 29.97 -2.98 -10.28
C ASP A 236 30.35 -1.52 -10.53
N PRO A 237 31.01 -0.83 -9.57
CA PRO A 237 31.49 0.53 -9.79
C PRO A 237 32.39 0.57 -11.03
N SER A 238 32.06 1.42 -11.99
CA SER A 238 32.93 1.63 -13.16
C SER A 238 34.26 2.22 -12.68
N LEU A 239 35.37 1.54 -12.99
CA LEU A 239 36.71 2.09 -12.82
C LEU A 239 36.87 3.27 -13.80
N SER A 240 36.80 4.50 -13.29
CA SER A 240 37.19 5.72 -14.01
C SER A 240 38.68 5.98 -13.90
#